data_AF-A0A478FQZ0-F1
#
_entry.id   AF-A0A478FQZ0-F1
#
_cell.length_a   1.000
_cell.length_b   1.000
_cell.length_c   1.000
_cell.angle_alpha   90.00
_cell.angle_beta   90.00
_cell.angle_gamma   90.00
#
_symmetry.space_group_name_H-M   'P 1'
#
loop_
_entity.id
_entity.type
_entity.pdbx_description
1 polymer ?
#
loop_
_entity_poly.entity_id
_entity_poly.type
_entity_poly.pdbx_seq_one_letter_code
_entity_poly.pdbx_strand_id
1 'polypeptide(L)'
;MFLNLIRKRKIIKLIFSLLTPEEIDSLSRECADGKILNFEKRLSGMFEDLIPIYGLKRTEEIVRKELKKFRHSSLEYKDVVLIENLSILLFKKSWSERYLDWKEKQERERLKGLLKWS
;
A
#
# COMPACT_ATOMS: atom_id res chain seq x y z
N MET A 1 15.41 -9.47 -6.42
CA MET A 1 14.23 -8.72 -6.90
C MET A 1 13.04 -9.64 -7.20
N PHE A 2 13.23 -10.74 -7.93
CA PHE A 2 12.15 -11.66 -8.36
C PHE A 2 11.34 -12.31 -7.21
N LEU A 3 11.97 -12.70 -6.11
CA LEU A 3 11.28 -13.31 -4.96
C LEU A 3 10.26 -12.37 -4.31
N ASN A 4 10.54 -11.05 -4.28
CA ASN A 4 9.63 -10.06 -3.71
C ASN A 4 8.40 -9.86 -4.59
N LEU A 5 8.56 -9.89 -5.92
CA LEU A 5 7.45 -9.85 -6.87
C LEU A 5 6.50 -11.04 -6.69
N ILE A 6 7.04 -12.26 -6.55
CA ILE A 6 6.24 -13.46 -6.30
C ILE A 6 5.49 -13.33 -4.97
N ARG A 7 6.17 -12.90 -3.90
CA ARG A 7 5.54 -12.74 -2.58
C ARG A 7 4.44 -11.68 -2.61
N LYS A 8 4.65 -10.55 -3.28
CA LYS A 8 3.63 -9.51 -3.47
C LYS A 8 2.39 -10.04 -4.17
N ARG A 9 2.57 -10.74 -5.30
CA ARG A 9 1.45 -11.40 -6.00
C ARG A 9 0.70 -12.39 -5.10
N LYS A 10 1.39 -13.16 -4.27
CA LYS A 10 0.75 -14.07 -3.30
C LYS A 10 -0.07 -13.31 -2.25
N ILE A 11 0.44 -12.17 -1.76
CA ILE A 11 -0.30 -11.33 -0.79
C ILE A 11 -1.54 -10.72 -1.44
N ILE A 12 -1.44 -10.21 -2.66
CA ILE A 12 -2.60 -9.67 -3.39
C ILE A 12 -3.64 -10.77 -3.60
N LYS A 13 -3.25 -11.94 -4.11
CA LYS A 13 -4.15 -13.09 -4.26
C LYS A 13 -4.82 -13.49 -2.94
N LEU A 14 -4.08 -13.45 -1.83
CA LEU A 14 -4.62 -13.71 -0.50
C LEU A 14 -5.69 -12.70 -0.11
N ILE A 15 -5.43 -11.41 -0.30
CA ILE A 15 -6.41 -10.34 -0.02
C ILE A 15 -7.70 -10.59 -0.82
N PHE A 16 -7.57 -10.84 -2.12
CA PHE A 16 -8.73 -11.15 -2.98
C PHE A 16 -9.47 -12.42 -2.55
N SER A 17 -8.77 -13.47 -2.13
CA SER A 17 -9.41 -14.71 -1.65
C SER A 17 -10.20 -14.55 -0.35
N LEU A 18 -9.97 -13.46 0.39
CA LEU A 18 -10.63 -13.18 1.68
C LEU A 18 -11.76 -12.15 1.55
N LEU A 19 -11.86 -11.48 0.40
CA LEU A 19 -12.92 -10.53 0.06
C LEU A 19 -14.07 -11.24 -0.66
N THR A 20 -15.29 -10.77 -0.45
CA THR A 20 -16.43 -11.21 -1.28
C THR A 20 -16.45 -10.45 -2.61
N PRO A 21 -17.11 -10.98 -3.66
CA PRO A 21 -17.27 -10.28 -4.93
C PRO A 21 -17.85 -8.87 -4.76
N GLU A 22 -18.86 -8.70 -3.89
CA GLU A 22 -19.49 -7.42 -3.61
C GLU A 22 -18.52 -6.43 -2.95
N GLU A 23 -17.66 -6.91 -2.06
CA GLU A 23 -16.61 -6.10 -1.46
C GLU A 23 -15.59 -5.65 -2.52
N ILE A 24 -15.19 -6.54 -3.44
CA ILE A 24 -14.26 -6.21 -4.53
C ILE A 24 -14.84 -5.15 -5.46
N ASP A 25 -16.12 -5.27 -5.79
CA ASP A 25 -16.83 -4.27 -6.61
C ASP A 25 -16.91 -2.93 -5.87
N SER A 26 -17.23 -2.94 -4.57
CA SER A 26 -17.26 -1.72 -3.75
C SER A 26 -15.90 -1.02 -3.61
N LEU A 27 -14.81 -1.78 -3.75
CA LEU A 27 -13.43 -1.29 -3.66
C LEU A 27 -12.90 -0.76 -5.00
N SER A 28 -13.56 -1.12 -6.10
CA SER A 28 -13.28 -0.60 -7.43
C SER A 28 -13.92 0.79 -7.56
N ARG A 29 -13.12 1.80 -7.91
CA ARG A 29 -13.61 3.18 -8.08
C ARG A 29 -13.58 3.54 -9.55
N GLU A 30 -14.61 4.23 -10.02
CA GLU A 30 -14.56 4.94 -11.28
C GLU A 30 -13.73 6.21 -11.09
N CYS A 31 -12.67 6.36 -11.87
CA CYS A 31 -11.87 7.58 -11.90
C CYS A 31 -12.59 8.67 -12.69
N ALA A 32 -12.18 9.93 -12.47
CA ALA A 32 -12.74 11.10 -13.15
C ALA A 32 -12.61 11.06 -14.68
N ASP A 33 -11.75 10.19 -15.22
CA ASP A 33 -11.58 9.92 -16.66
C ASP A 33 -12.49 8.77 -17.18
N GLY A 34 -13.47 8.33 -16.38
CA GLY A 34 -14.42 7.25 -16.73
C GLY A 34 -13.80 5.85 -16.72
N LYS A 35 -12.54 5.71 -16.27
CA LYS A 35 -11.90 4.40 -16.16
C LYS A 35 -12.17 3.80 -14.79
N ILE A 36 -12.62 2.55 -14.78
CA ILE A 36 -12.71 1.77 -13.54
C ILE A 36 -11.29 1.40 -13.10
N LEU A 37 -10.83 2.02 -12.01
CA LEU A 37 -9.58 1.68 -11.39
C LEU A 37 -9.79 0.44 -10.51
N ASN A 38 -9.52 -0.71 -11.12
CA ASN A 38 -9.60 -2.01 -10.47
C ASN A 38 -8.76 -2.01 -9.17
N PHE A 39 -9.36 -2.46 -8.07
CA PHE A 39 -8.73 -2.60 -6.76
C PHE A 39 -7.38 -3.35 -6.81
N GLU A 40 -7.24 -4.34 -7.70
CA GLU A 40 -5.98 -5.08 -7.88
C GLU A 40 -4.85 -4.19 -8.40
N LYS A 41 -5.16 -3.29 -9.34
CA LYS A 41 -4.18 -2.33 -9.88
C LYS A 41 -3.74 -1.34 -8.81
N ARG A 42 -4.68 -0.89 -7.95
CA ARG A 42 -4.39 0.00 -6.82
C ARG A 42 -3.44 -0.66 -5.83
N LEU A 43 -3.73 -1.89 -5.42
CA LEU A 43 -2.84 -2.66 -4.53
C LEU A 43 -1.46 -2.89 -5.18
N SER A 44 -1.44 -3.24 -6.46
CA SER A 44 -0.19 -3.50 -7.18
C SER A 44 0.70 -2.26 -7.25
N GLY A 45 0.13 -1.10 -7.59
CA GLY A 45 0.87 0.17 -7.62
C GLY A 45 1.36 0.59 -6.24
N MET A 46 0.50 0.52 -5.22
CA MET A 46 0.90 0.89 -3.85
C MET A 46 1.97 -0.04 -3.27
N PHE A 47 2.03 -1.30 -3.70
CA PHE A 47 3.02 -2.26 -3.22
C PHE A 47 4.26 -2.35 -4.12
N GLU A 48 4.34 -1.59 -5.21
CA GLU A 48 5.37 -1.76 -6.26
C GLU A 48 6.80 -1.64 -5.72
N ASP A 49 7.08 -0.63 -4.90
CA ASP A 49 8.41 -0.40 -4.33
C ASP A 49 8.60 -0.99 -2.92
N LEU A 50 7.56 -1.63 -2.40
CA LEU A 50 7.55 -2.14 -1.04
C LEU A 50 8.07 -3.58 -0.94
N ILE A 51 8.68 -3.90 0.20
CA ILE A 51 9.28 -5.21 0.47
C ILE A 51 8.44 -5.94 1.53
N PRO A 52 7.88 -7.13 1.23
CA PRO A 52 7.14 -7.92 2.22
C PRO A 52 7.99 -8.29 3.43
N ILE A 53 7.47 -8.07 4.64
CA ILE A 53 8.20 -8.33 5.89
C ILE A 53 7.93 -9.75 6.40
N TYR A 54 6.69 -10.24 6.26
CA TYR A 54 6.25 -11.49 6.89
C TYR A 54 6.05 -12.65 5.92
N GLY A 55 6.11 -13.88 6.45
CA GLY A 55 5.68 -15.09 5.74
C GLY A 55 4.15 -15.16 5.62
N LEU A 56 3.66 -16.03 4.72
CA LEU A 56 2.27 -16.05 4.30
C LEU A 56 1.27 -16.21 5.46
N LYS A 57 1.55 -17.09 6.44
CA LYS A 57 0.67 -17.32 7.60
C LYS A 57 0.41 -16.05 8.42
N ARG A 58 1.47 -15.32 8.76
CA ARG A 58 1.35 -14.06 9.52
C ARG A 58 0.74 -12.94 8.67
N THR A 59 1.02 -12.93 7.37
CA THR A 59 0.34 -12.03 6.43
C THR A 59 -1.17 -12.28 6.42
N GLU A 60 -1.60 -13.53 6.37
CA GLU A 60 -3.02 -13.89 6.41
C GLU A 60 -3.71 -13.38 7.67
N GLU A 61 -3.11 -13.60 8.84
CA GLU A 61 -3.64 -13.13 10.13
C GLU A 61 -3.84 -11.60 10.14
N ILE A 62 -2.85 -10.87 9.64
CA ILE A 62 -2.91 -9.40 9.54
C ILE A 62 -4.01 -8.97 8.56
N VAL A 63 -4.06 -9.57 7.37
CA VAL A 63 -5.07 -9.24 6.35
C VAL A 63 -6.48 -9.50 6.89
N ARG A 64 -6.73 -10.65 7.53
CA ARG A 64 -8.03 -10.98 8.13
C ARG A 64 -8.43 -9.93 9.19
N LYS A 65 -7.49 -9.49 10.02
CA LYS A 65 -7.76 -8.47 11.04
C LYS A 65 -8.13 -7.13 10.42
N GLU A 66 -7.41 -6.68 9.40
CA GLU A 66 -7.70 -5.42 8.73
C GLU A 66 -9.00 -5.48 7.91
N LEU A 67 -9.28 -6.58 7.22
CA LEU A 67 -10.57 -6.77 6.54
C LEU A 67 -11.75 -6.78 7.51
N LYS A 68 -11.58 -7.37 8.71
CA LYS A 68 -12.60 -7.29 9.74
C LYS A 68 -12.86 -5.83 10.15
N LYS A 69 -11.83 -5.00 10.33
CA LYS A 69 -12.00 -3.57 10.62
C LYS A 69 -12.69 -2.84 9.47
N PHE A 70 -12.28 -3.12 8.23
CA PHE A 70 -12.88 -2.54 7.03
C PHE A 70 -14.40 -2.80 6.96
N ARG A 71 -14.83 -4.04 7.21
CA ARG A 71 -16.25 -4.43 7.22
C ARG A 71 -17.09 -3.69 8.23
N HIS A 72 -16.51 -3.33 9.38
CA HIS A 72 -17.21 -2.63 10.46
C HIS A 72 -16.98 -1.11 10.42
N SER A 73 -16.23 -0.60 9.43
CA SER A 73 -15.94 0.82 9.31
C SER A 73 -17.03 1.53 8.52
N SER A 74 -17.53 2.64 9.08
CA SER A 74 -18.46 3.56 8.43
C SER A 74 -17.75 4.70 7.68
N LEU A 75 -16.42 4.62 7.49
CA LEU A 75 -15.65 5.69 6.84
C LEU A 75 -15.94 5.76 5.34
N GLU A 76 -16.13 6.99 4.84
CA GLU A 76 -16.35 7.31 3.42
C GLU A 76 -15.12 6.97 2.53
N TYR A 77 -13.93 6.84 3.14
CA TYR A 77 -12.66 6.48 2.48
C TYR A 77 -12.05 5.18 3.03
N LYS A 78 -12.90 4.26 3.51
CA LYS A 78 -12.46 2.99 4.12
C LYS A 78 -11.53 2.15 3.24
N ASP A 79 -11.66 2.25 1.92
CA ASP A 79 -10.81 1.55 0.95
C ASP A 79 -9.39 2.10 0.90
N VAL A 80 -9.23 3.43 0.92
CA VAL A 80 -7.92 4.09 0.97
C VAL A 80 -7.22 3.72 2.28
N VAL A 81 -7.95 3.83 3.40
CA VAL A 81 -7.43 3.48 4.74
C VAL A 81 -7.03 2.00 4.81
N LEU A 82 -7.81 1.10 4.20
CA LEU A 82 -7.46 -0.32 4.13
C LEU A 82 -6.13 -0.54 3.40
N ILE A 83 -5.96 0.06 2.22
CA ILE A 83 -4.74 -0.11 1.41
C ILE A 83 -3.51 0.46 2.16
N GLU A 84 -3.65 1.63 2.77
CA GLU A 84 -2.58 2.25 3.55
C GLU A 84 -2.19 1.42 4.78
N ASN A 85 -3.17 0.92 5.54
CA ASN A 85 -2.89 0.06 6.69
C ASN A 85 -2.18 -1.23 6.26
N LEU A 86 -2.63 -1.87 5.18
CA LEU A 86 -1.98 -3.07 4.65
C LEU A 86 -0.55 -2.77 4.18
N SER A 87 -0.33 -1.63 3.52
CA SER A 87 1.00 -1.16 3.11
C SER A 87 1.96 -1.07 4.31
N ILE A 88 1.53 -0.38 5.37
CA ILE A 88 2.33 -0.15 6.58
C ILE A 88 2.58 -1.46 7.35
N LEU A 89 1.55 -2.31 7.47
CA LEU A 89 1.62 -3.51 8.30
C LEU A 89 2.34 -4.67 7.63
N LEU A 90 2.23 -4.82 6.31
CA LEU A 90 2.77 -5.98 5.59
C LEU A 90 4.12 -5.72 4.94
N PHE A 91 4.48 -4.45 4.73
CA PHE A 91 5.64 -4.09 3.95
C PHE A 91 6.52 -3.05 4.62
N LYS A 92 7.80 -3.03 4.20
CA LYS A 92 8.75 -1.97 4.50
C LYS A 92 9.18 -1.29 3.21
N LYS A 93 9.50 0.01 3.31
CA LYS A 93 10.17 0.74 2.22
C LYS A 93 11.45 0.02 1.77
N SER A 94 11.72 0.05 0.48
CA SER A 94 12.98 -0.46 -0.06
C SER A 94 14.17 0.38 0.41
N TRP A 95 15.39 -0.17 0.31
CA TRP A 95 16.60 0.61 0.55
C TRP A 95 16.73 1.79 -0.41
N SER A 96 16.26 1.62 -1.66
CA SER A 96 16.25 2.65 -2.68
C SER A 96 15.32 3.82 -2.30
N GLU A 97 14.11 3.54 -1.84
CA GLU A 97 13.20 4.58 -1.32
C GLU A 97 13.77 5.27 -0.09
N ARG A 98 14.33 4.52 0.86
CA ARG A 98 14.97 5.10 2.05
C ARG A 98 16.13 6.03 1.69
N TYR A 99 16.87 5.68 0.64
CA TYR A 99 17.94 6.52 0.11
C TYR A 99 17.42 7.79 -0.58
N LEU A 100 16.31 7.69 -1.35
CA LEU A 100 15.65 8.85 -1.95
C LEU A 100 15.10 9.80 -0.88
N ASP A 101 14.41 9.27 0.14
CA ASP A 101 13.92 10.05 1.29
C ASP A 101 15.08 10.78 1.99
N TRP A 102 16.22 10.10 2.17
CA TRP A 102 17.41 10.68 2.77
C TRP A 102 18.00 11.80 1.90
N LYS A 103 18.12 11.59 0.57
CA LYS A 103 18.59 12.61 -0.37
C LYS A 103 17.71 13.85 -0.37
N GLU A 104 16.39 13.69 -0.43
CA GLU A 104 15.47 14.81 -0.37
C GLU A 104 15.60 15.59 0.94
N LYS A 105 15.75 14.89 2.07
CA LYS A 105 15.95 15.53 3.36
C LYS A 105 17.23 16.38 3.37
N GLN A 106 18.33 15.84 2.83
CA GLN A 106 19.59 16.58 2.72
C GLN A 106 19.45 17.84 1.84
N GLU A 107 18.74 17.76 0.70
CA GLU A 107 18.54 18.93 -0.16
C GLU A 107 17.66 20.00 0.51
N ARG A 108 16.61 19.59 1.24
CA ARG A 108 15.79 20.53 2.03
C ARG A 108 16.61 21.23 3.11
N GLU A 109 17.50 20.52 3.80
CA GLU A 109 18.40 21.11 4.81
C GLU A 109 19.40 22.08 4.16
N ARG A 110 19.95 21.74 2.98
CA ARG A 110 20.83 22.63 2.19
C ARG A 110 20.12 23.91 1.78
N LEU A 111 18.90 23.82 1.25
CA LEU A 111 18.09 24.97 0.84
C LEU A 111 17.70 25.86 2.03
N LYS A 112 17.35 25.28 3.18
CA LYS A 112 17.12 26.04 4.43
C LYS A 112 18.38 26.73 4.92
N GLY A 113 19.54 26.10 4.75
CA GLY A 113 20.85 26.71 5.03
C GLY A 113 21.08 27.94 4.14
N LEU A 114 20.83 27.84 2.83
CA LEU A 114 21.00 28.97 1.90
C LEU A 114 20.06 30.14 2.20
N LEU A 115 18.79 29.86 2.51
CA LEU A 115 17.79 30.88 2.86
C LEU A 115 18.06 31.60 4.20
N LYS A 116 18.88 31.04 5.09
CA LYS A 116 19.28 31.71 6.34
C LYS A 116 20.39 32.75 6.16
N TRP A 117 21.05 32.78 5.00
CA TRP A 117 22.20 33.63 4.70
C TRP A 117 21.92 34.67 3.60
N SER A 118 20.67 34.76 3.17
CA SER A 118 20.11 35.77 2.26
C SER A 118 19.11 36.64 3.02
#